data_AF-A0A9P6IPQ2-F1
#
_entry.id   AF-A0A9P6IPQ2-F1
#
_cell.length_a   1.000
_cell.length_b   1.000
_cell.length_c   1.000
_cell.angle_alpha   90.00
_cell.angle_beta   90.00
_cell.angle_gamma   90.00
#
_symmetry.space_group_name_H-M   'P 1'
#
loop_
_entity.id
_entity.type
_entity.pdbx_description
1 polymer ?
#
loop_
_entity_poly.entity_id
_entity_poly.type
_entity_poly.pdbx_seq_one_letter_code
_entity_poly.pdbx_strand_id
1 'polypeptide(L)' 'MIEVHESTPELLPQEGWSFEEALLDSDHCYAIAAQSMVEETILDGSEIRRFDWKELLKDAVPFP' A
#
# COMPACT_ATOMS: atom_id res chain seq x y z
N MET A 1 15.80 22.30 1.77
CA MET A 1 16.17 21.49 0.59
C MET A 1 15.76 20.08 0.96
N ILE A 2 14.74 19.52 0.29
CA ILE A 2 14.30 18.15 0.57
C ILE A 2 15.23 17.25 -0.24
N GLU A 3 16.14 16.56 0.44
CA GLU A 3 17.00 15.56 -0.20
C GLU A 3 16.15 14.31 -0.46
N VAL A 4 15.81 14.11 -1.74
CA VAL A 4 15.28 12.83 -2.20
C VAL A 4 16.47 11.88 -2.26
N HIS A 5 16.59 11.00 -1.27
CA HIS A 5 17.53 9.89 -1.33
C HIS A 5 17.10 8.98 -2.49
N GLU A 6 17.88 8.95 -3.57
CA GLU A 6 17.76 7.93 -4.60
C GLU A 6 18.19 6.60 -3.99
N SER A 7 17.23 5.82 -3.52
CA SER A 7 17.47 4.47 -3.00
C SER A 7 18.01 3.59 -4.14
N THR A 8 19.32 3.31 -4.11
CA THR A 8 19.94 2.30 -4.98
C THR A 8 19.25 0.95 -4.71
N PRO A 9 18.62 0.30 -5.69
CA PRO A 9 17.83 -0.92 -5.50
C PRO A 9 18.71 -2.18 -5.35
N GLU A 10 19.90 -2.04 -4.75
CA GLU A 10 20.81 -3.16 -4.55
C GLU A 10 20.73 -3.60 -3.08
N LEU A 11 20.12 -4.78 -2.88
CA LEU A 11 20.22 -5.64 -1.70
C LEU A 11 19.40 -5.22 -0.47
N LEU A 12 18.08 -5.08 -0.63
CA LEU A 12 17.21 -5.36 0.51
C LEU A 12 17.25 -6.88 0.76
N PRO A 13 17.52 -7.37 1.98
CA PRO A 13 17.35 -8.78 2.30
C PRO A 13 15.88 -9.12 2.04
N GLN A 14 15.62 -9.92 0.99
CA GLN A 14 14.29 -10.35 0.57
C GLN A 14 13.60 -11.28 1.60
N GLU A 15 14.25 -11.53 2.73
CA GLU A 15 13.76 -12.44 3.75
C GLU A 15 12.59 -11.78 4.49
N GLY A 16 11.39 -12.31 4.25
CA GLY A 16 10.16 -11.87 4.91
C GLY A 16 9.53 -10.59 4.37
N TRP A 17 9.94 -10.08 3.20
CA TRP A 17 9.19 -9.02 2.51
C TRP A 17 8.40 -9.60 1.34
N SER A 18 7.11 -9.29 1.31
CA SER A 18 6.23 -9.55 0.17
C SER A 18 5.83 -8.23 -0.49
N PHE A 19 5.63 -8.28 -1.81
CA PHE A 19 5.22 -7.14 -2.62
C PHE A 19 4.04 -7.51 -3.50
N GLU A 20 3.05 -6.61 -3.58
CA GLU A 20 1.91 -6.73 -4.49
C GLU A 20 1.75 -5.42 -5.27
N GLU A 21 1.52 -5.52 -6.58
CA GLU A 21 1.28 -4.38 -7.46
C GLU A 21 0.03 -4.61 -8.32
N ALA A 22 -0.74 -3.56 -8.55
CA ALA A 22 -1.86 -3.59 -9.49
C ALA A 22 -2.18 -2.21 -10.06
N LEU A 23 -2.95 -2.20 -11.15
CA LEU A 23 -3.47 -0.98 -11.75
C LEU A 23 -4.74 -0.53 -11.01
N LEU A 24 -4.80 0.74 -10.60
CA LEU A 24 -6.06 1.35 -10.18
C LEU A 24 -6.93 1.64 -11.41
N ASP A 25 -6.35 2.20 -12.46
CA ASP A 25 -6.98 2.54 -13.73
C ASP A 25 -5.93 2.58 -14.85
N SER A 26 -6.27 3.17 -16.01
CA SER A 26 -5.37 3.22 -17.18
C SER A 26 -4.06 3.96 -16.93
N ASP A 27 -4.03 4.86 -15.96
CA ASP A 27 -2.94 5.83 -15.78
C ASP A 27 -2.33 5.79 -14.37
N HIS A 28 -2.91 5.03 -13.44
CA HIS A 28 -2.47 4.95 -12.05
C HIS A 28 -2.24 3.50 -11.60
N CYS A 29 -1.14 3.27 -10.87
CA CYS A 29 -0.83 1.99 -10.22
C CYS A 29 -0.60 2.17 -8.71
N TYR A 30 -0.74 1.08 -7.97
CA TYR A 30 -0.31 1.00 -6.57
C TYR A 30 0.63 -0.17 -6.37
N ALA A 31 1.48 -0.02 -5.34
CA ALA A 31 2.31 -1.09 -4.83
C ALA A 31 2.17 -1.13 -3.30
N ILE A 32 2.09 -2.34 -2.74
CA ILE A 32 2.05 -2.60 -1.31
C ILE A 32 3.26 -3.46 -0.98
N ALA A 33 4.02 -3.01 0.02
CA ALA A 33 5.09 -3.79 0.61
C ALA A 33 4.67 -4.16 2.03
N ALA A 34 4.73 -5.44 2.37
CA ALA A 34 4.48 -5.92 3.72
C ALA A 34 5.64 -6.79 4.19
N GLN A 35 6.02 -6.59 5.44
CA GLN A 35 7.00 -7.43 6.09
C GLN A 35 6.26 -8.46 6.94
N SER A 36 6.41 -9.74 6.61
CA SER A 36 5.86 -10.85 7.37
C SER A 36 6.92 -11.94 7.55
N MET A 37 7.02 -12.47 8.76
CA MET A 37 7.82 -13.67 9.05
C MET A 37 7.11 -14.96 8.61
N VAL A 38 5.86 -14.85 8.17
CA VAL A 38 5.02 -15.94 7.68
C VAL A 38 4.71 -15.65 6.21
N GLU A 39 4.93 -16.63 5.32
CA GLU A 39 4.51 -16.56 3.91
C GLU A 39 2.97 -16.54 3.80
N GLU A 40 2.37 -15.42 4.19
CA GLU A 40 0.98 -15.09 3.90
C GLU A 40 0.98 -14.03 2.80
N THR A 41 0.07 -14.20 1.84
CA THR A 41 -0.20 -13.20 0.81
C THR A 41 -0.65 -11.90 1.48
N ILE A 42 -0.19 -10.75 1.00
CA ILE A 42 -0.40 -9.44 1.65
C ILE A 42 -1.89 -9.11 1.64
N LEU A 43 -2.54 -9.42 0.51
CA LEU A 43 -3.98 -9.36 0.35
C LEU A 43 -4.46 -10.73 -0.13
N ASP A 44 -5.68 -11.10 0.25
CA ASP A 44 -6.37 -12.31 -0.22
C ASP A 44 -6.84 -12.16 -1.70
N GLY A 45 -6.01 -11.54 -2.55
CA GLY A 45 -6.40 -11.12 -3.90
C GLY A 45 -7.51 -10.06 -3.94
N SER A 46 -7.76 -9.37 -2.82
CA SER A 46 -8.78 -8.33 -2.73
C SER A 46 -8.25 -7.02 -3.31
N GLU A 47 -8.89 -6.52 -4.38
CA GLU A 47 -8.57 -5.22 -4.97
C GLU A 47 -8.76 -4.07 -3.95
N ILE A 48 -7.96 -3.00 -4.09
CA ILE A 48 -8.16 -1.78 -3.30
C ILE A 48 -9.57 -1.23 -3.54
N ARG A 49 -10.34 -1.16 -2.46
CA ARG A 49 -11.69 -0.56 -2.50
C ARG A 49 -11.59 0.96 -2.52
N ARG A 50 -12.24 1.58 -3.50
CA ARG A 50 -12.47 3.03 -3.54
C ARG A 50 -13.65 3.39 -2.63
N PHE A 51 -13.45 4.39 -1.77
CA PHE A 51 -14.49 4.91 -0.89
C PHE A 51 -14.93 6.31 -1.30
N ASP A 52 -16.22 6.57 -1.24
CA ASP A 52 -16.74 7.94 -1.37
C ASP A 52 -16.73 8.71 -0.03
N TRP A 53 -17.02 10.01 -0.09
CA TRP A 53 -17.02 10.88 1.10
C TRP A 53 -18.02 10.44 2.18
N LYS A 54 -19.15 9.85 1.81
CA LYS A 54 -20.15 9.38 2.78
C LYS A 54 -19.64 8.14 3.50
N GLU A 55 -19.00 7.22 2.78
CA GLU A 55 -18.38 6.04 3.36
C GLU A 55 -17.23 6.40 4.32
N LEU A 56 -16.43 7.42 3.98
CA LEU A 56 -15.34 7.91 4.83
C LEU A 56 -15.85 8.54 6.13
N LEU A 57 -16.99 9.23 6.09
CA LEU A 57 -17.54 9.93 7.25
C LEU A 57 -18.54 9.13 8.07
N LYS A 58 -18.84 7.87 7.70
CA LYS A 58 -19.92 7.09 8.33
C LYS A 58 -19.82 7.01 9.87
N ASP A 59 -18.60 6.96 10.40
CA ASP A 59 -18.30 6.87 11.82
C ASP A 59 -17.62 8.14 12.37
N ALA A 60 -17.53 9.20 11.56
CA ALA A 60 -16.88 10.44 11.95
C ALA A 60 -17.78 11.24 12.92
N VAL A 61 -17.20 11.67 14.04
CA VAL A 61 -17.83 12.60 14.97
C VAL A 61 -17.13 13.96 14.90
N PRO A 62 -17.86 15.08 15.06
CA PRO A 62 -17.23 16.40 15.11
C PRO A 62 -16.17 16.48 16.21
N PHE A 63 -15.00 17.01 15.89
CA PHE A 63 -14.00 17.37 16.89
C PHE A 63 -14.44 18.66 17.61
N PRO A 64 -14.40 18.72 18.94
CA PRO A 64 -14.87 19.88 19.72
C PRO A 64 -14.05 21.15 19.53
#